data_AF-A0A842JA77-F1
#
_entry.id   AF-A0A842JA77-F1
#
_cell.length_a   1.000
_cell.length_b   1.000
_cell.length_c   1.000
_cell.angle_alpha   90.00
_cell.angle_beta   90.00
_cell.angle_gamma   90.00
#
_symmetry.space_group_name_H-M   'P 1'
#
loop_
_entity.id
_entity.type
_entity.pdbx_description
1 polymer ?
#
loop_
_entity_poly.entity_id
_entity_poly.type
_entity_poly.pdbx_seq_one_letter_code
_entity_poly.pdbx_strand_id
1 'polypeptide(L)'
;MKKISNKSLEEALNNFVNTDDREYIKKRCLETIFKTQMSNKKYVEFIRKTFEFDVSLSEISTWKKEFDELQNKPQAPTQNEISHGYPDKSIEQ
;
A
#
# COMPACT_ATOMS: atom_id res chain seq x y z
N MET A 1 39.13 10.65 -7.26
CA MET A 1 37.66 10.62 -7.41
C MET A 1 37.31 9.69 -8.57
N LYS A 2 36.47 8.68 -8.34
CA LYS A 2 36.04 7.76 -9.43
C LYS A 2 35.08 8.53 -10.34
N LYS A 3 35.43 8.69 -11.61
CA LYS A 3 34.53 9.29 -12.63
C LYS A 3 33.42 8.27 -12.91
N ILE A 4 32.20 8.59 -12.49
CA ILE A 4 31.01 7.81 -12.85
C ILE A 4 30.74 8.08 -14.33
N SER A 5 30.55 7.03 -15.13
CA SER A 5 30.20 7.17 -16.54
C SER A 5 28.78 7.73 -16.66
N ASN A 6 28.54 8.65 -17.60
CA ASN A 6 27.20 9.23 -17.85
C ASN A 6 26.13 8.14 -18.02
N LYS A 7 26.48 7.03 -18.66
CA LYS A 7 25.58 5.87 -18.84
C LYS A 7 25.10 5.27 -17.51
N SER A 8 26.00 5.12 -16.54
CA SER A 8 25.64 4.59 -15.22
C SER A 8 24.81 5.59 -14.41
N LEU A 9 24.98 6.89 -14.65
CA LEU A 9 24.15 7.93 -14.04
C LEU A 9 22.74 7.91 -14.65
N GLU A 10 22.62 7.79 -15.97
CA GLU A 10 21.33 7.67 -16.67
C GLU A 10 20.58 6.39 -16.26
N GLU A 11 21.27 5.24 -16.17
CA GLU A 11 20.66 4.00 -15.67
C GLU A 11 20.21 4.13 -14.21
N ALA A 12 21.00 4.77 -13.34
CA ALA A 12 20.64 4.99 -11.94
C ALA A 12 19.42 5.92 -11.81
N LEU A 13 19.36 7.01 -12.58
CA LEU A 13 18.24 7.94 -12.57
C LEU A 13 16.96 7.32 -13.14
N ASN A 14 17.07 6.56 -14.24
CA ASN A 14 15.92 5.82 -14.78
C ASN A 14 15.42 4.77 -13.78
N ASN A 15 16.32 4.05 -13.10
CA ASN A 15 15.91 3.11 -12.06
C ASN A 15 15.25 3.82 -10.86
N PHE A 16 15.75 5.00 -10.47
CA PHE A 16 15.16 5.79 -9.38
C PHE A 16 13.73 6.22 -9.72
N VAL A 17 13.54 6.87 -10.87
CA VAL A 17 12.22 7.33 -11.34
C VAL A 17 11.22 6.17 -11.45
N ASN A 18 11.63 5.04 -12.05
CA ASN A 18 10.77 3.87 -12.18
C ASN A 18 10.45 3.18 -10.84
N THR A 19 11.32 3.32 -9.82
CA THR A 19 11.08 2.73 -8.49
C THR A 19 10.04 3.53 -7.72
N ASP A 20 10.11 4.85 -7.76
CA ASP A 20 9.12 5.74 -7.13
C ASP A 20 7.72 5.55 -7.75
N ASP A 21 7.64 5.45 -9.08
CA ASP A 21 6.37 5.22 -9.78
C ASP A 21 5.76 3.86 -9.41
N ARG A 22 6.59 2.81 -9.34
CA ARG A 22 6.11 1.47 -8.97
C ARG A 22 5.61 1.41 -7.53
N GLU A 23 6.33 2.03 -6.59
CA GLU A 23 5.89 2.08 -5.18
C GLU A 23 4.60 2.89 -5.03
N TYR A 24 4.52 4.03 -5.72
CA TYR A 24 3.30 4.85 -5.76
C TYR A 24 2.10 4.07 -6.31
N ILE A 25 2.27 3.40 -7.45
CA ILE A 25 1.21 2.60 -8.09
C ILE A 25 0.79 1.44 -7.18
N LYS A 26 1.76 0.73 -6.58
CA LYS A 26 1.48 -0.34 -5.61
C LYS A 26 0.64 0.18 -4.44
N LYS A 27 1.00 1.33 -3.87
CA LYS A 27 0.23 1.96 -2.78
C LYS A 27 -1.21 2.25 -3.20
N ARG A 28 -1.44 2.83 -4.38
CA ARG A 28 -2.79 3.05 -4.92
C ARG A 28 -3.57 1.75 -5.14
N CYS A 29 -2.88 0.68 -5.55
CA CYS A 29 -3.48 -0.64 -5.69
C CYS A 29 -4.03 -1.16 -4.35
N LEU A 30 -3.21 -1.11 -3.30
CA LEU A 30 -3.58 -1.56 -1.96
C LEU A 30 -4.68 -0.68 -1.33
N GLU A 31 -4.61 0.63 -1.50
CA GLU A 31 -5.54 1.57 -0.84
C GLU A 31 -6.91 1.65 -1.51
N THR A 32 -6.98 1.47 -2.85
CA THR A 32 -8.19 1.78 -3.62
C THR A 32 -8.57 0.65 -4.58
N ILE A 33 -7.66 0.21 -5.45
CA ILE A 33 -8.02 -0.65 -6.58
C ILE A 33 -8.45 -2.05 -6.09
N PHE A 34 -7.69 -2.67 -5.19
CA PHE A 34 -7.96 -4.03 -4.72
C PHE A 34 -9.16 -4.16 -3.79
N LYS A 35 -9.71 -3.04 -3.29
CA LYS A 35 -11.01 -3.02 -2.61
C LYS A 35 -12.14 -3.44 -3.55
N THR A 36 -11.99 -3.17 -4.85
CA THR A 36 -12.92 -3.65 -5.87
C THR A 36 -12.50 -5.05 -6.32
N GLN A 37 -13.37 -6.04 -6.14
CA GLN A 37 -13.05 -7.42 -6.51
C GLN A 37 -13.13 -7.62 -8.03
N MET A 38 -11.96 -7.81 -8.64
CA MET A 38 -11.76 -8.14 -10.05
C MET A 38 -10.71 -9.25 -10.21
N SER A 39 -10.60 -9.80 -11.42
CA SER A 39 -9.55 -10.77 -11.77
C SER A 39 -8.19 -10.09 -11.96
N ASN A 40 -7.10 -10.84 -11.76
CA ASN A 40 -5.73 -10.32 -11.91
C ASN A 40 -5.47 -9.73 -13.30
N LYS A 41 -6.05 -10.34 -14.36
CA LYS A 41 -5.98 -9.80 -15.73
C LYS A 41 -6.59 -8.40 -15.83
N LYS A 42 -7.77 -8.19 -15.22
CA LYS A 42 -8.41 -6.87 -15.22
C LYS A 42 -7.61 -5.83 -14.44
N TYR A 43 -6.97 -6.20 -13.34
CA TYR A 43 -6.10 -5.25 -12.63
C TYR A 43 -4.90 -4.83 -13.49
N VAL A 44 -4.24 -5.77 -14.18
CA VAL A 44 -3.13 -5.46 -15.09
C VAL A 44 -3.58 -4.47 -16.17
N GLU A 45 -4.70 -4.76 -16.86
CA GLU A 45 -5.23 -3.87 -17.89
C GLU A 45 -5.59 -2.48 -17.34
N PHE A 46 -6.18 -2.43 -16.14
CA PHE A 46 -6.56 -1.18 -15.49
C PHE A 46 -5.34 -0.34 -15.11
N ILE A 47 -4.30 -0.97 -14.53
CA ILE A 47 -3.08 -0.27 -14.11
C ILE A 47 -2.34 0.26 -15.34
N ARG A 48 -2.20 -0.57 -16.39
CA ARG A 48 -1.60 -0.15 -17.65
C ARG A 48 -2.33 1.03 -18.28
N LYS A 49 -3.67 1.04 -18.23
CA LYS A 49 -4.47 2.13 -18.79
C LYS A 49 -4.44 3.41 -17.95
N THR A 50 -4.37 3.27 -16.63
CA THR A 50 -4.50 4.41 -15.69
C THR A 50 -3.17 5.09 -15.41
N PHE A 51 -2.10 4.31 -15.32
CA PHE A 51 -0.77 4.78 -14.93
C PHE A 51 0.27 4.65 -16.04
N GLU A 52 -0.13 4.18 -17.23
CA GLU A 52 0.79 3.88 -18.34
C GLU A 52 1.96 2.97 -17.91
N PHE A 53 1.72 2.13 -16.91
CA PHE A 53 2.71 1.29 -16.25
C PHE A 53 2.43 -0.18 -16.52
N ASP A 54 3.42 -0.89 -17.07
CA ASP A 54 3.30 -2.32 -17.32
C ASP A 54 3.65 -3.10 -16.06
N VAL A 55 2.71 -3.92 -15.61
CA VAL A 55 2.84 -4.74 -14.41
C VAL A 55 2.47 -6.17 -14.75
N SER A 56 3.31 -7.11 -14.35
CA SER A 56 3.07 -8.52 -14.64
C SER A 56 1.94 -9.11 -13.78
N LEU A 57 1.31 -10.19 -14.28
CA LEU A 57 0.30 -10.92 -13.51
C LEU A 57 0.84 -11.49 -12.19
N SER A 58 2.12 -11.88 -12.15
CA SER A 58 2.77 -12.36 -10.93
C SER A 58 2.91 -11.25 -9.89
N GLU A 59 3.31 -10.05 -10.30
CA GLU A 59 3.37 -8.89 -9.39
C GLU A 59 2.01 -8.54 -8.82
N ILE A 60 0.97 -8.46 -9.65
CA ILE A 60 -0.40 -8.24 -9.19
C ILE A 60 -0.83 -9.32 -8.21
N SER A 61 -0.48 -10.59 -8.48
CA SER A 61 -0.80 -11.69 -7.56
C SER A 61 -0.10 -11.51 -6.21
N THR A 62 1.15 -11.04 -6.20
CA THR A 62 1.88 -10.74 -4.97
C THR A 62 1.25 -9.57 -4.22
N TRP A 63 0.97 -8.45 -4.88
CA TRP A 63 0.37 -7.29 -4.22
C TRP A 63 -1.05 -7.57 -3.72
N LYS A 64 -1.82 -8.41 -4.42
CA LYS A 64 -3.14 -8.86 -3.99
C LYS A 64 -3.05 -9.71 -2.71
N LYS A 65 -2.08 -10.62 -2.61
CA LYS A 65 -1.82 -11.37 -1.38
C LYS A 65 -1.46 -10.45 -0.22
N GLU A 66 -0.57 -9.48 -0.44
CA GLU A 66 -0.22 -8.48 0.59
C GLU A 66 -1.46 -7.69 1.05
N PHE A 67 -2.33 -7.30 0.12
CA PHE A 67 -3.61 -6.66 0.46
C PHE A 67 -4.50 -7.57 1.31
N ASP A 68 -4.66 -8.83 0.92
CA ASP A 68 -5.46 -9.79 1.65
C ASP A 68 -4.89 -10.02 3.06
N GLU A 69 -3.57 -10.10 3.22
CA GLU A 69 -2.90 -10.19 4.54
C GLU A 69 -3.11 -8.93 5.39
N LEU A 70 -3.06 -7.73 4.78
CA LEU A 70 -3.33 -6.47 5.46
C LEU A 70 -4.79 -6.36 5.93
N GLN A 71 -5.74 -6.87 5.15
CA GLN A 71 -7.16 -6.93 5.53
C GLN A 71 -7.44 -7.99 6.59
N ASN A 72 -6.72 -9.12 6.56
CA ASN A 72 -6.91 -10.24 7.48
C ASN A 72 -6.08 -10.11 8.78
N LYS A 73 -5.27 -9.06 8.93
CA LYS A 73 -4.71 -8.75 10.25
C LYS A 73 -5.88 -8.54 11.20
N PRO A 74 -6.02 -9.35 12.28
CA PRO A 74 -6.99 -9.05 13.30
C PRO A 74 -6.66 -7.66 13.78
N GLN A 75 -7.58 -6.72 13.53
CA GLN A 75 -7.54 -5.45 14.23
C GLN A 75 -7.55 -5.84 15.70
N ALA A 76 -6.40 -5.71 16.36
CA ALA A 76 -6.39 -5.68 17.81
C ALA A 76 -7.49 -4.67 18.18
N PRO A 77 -8.45 -5.05 19.04
CA PRO A 77 -9.54 -4.16 19.38
C PRO A 77 -8.90 -2.84 19.78
N THR A 78 -9.30 -1.79 19.08
CA THR A 78 -8.82 -0.43 19.32
C THR A 78 -9.26 -0.09 20.74
N GLN A 79 -8.43 -0.40 21.73
CA GLN A 79 -8.58 0.10 23.09
C GLN A 79 -8.33 1.59 23.00
N ASN A 80 -9.38 2.35 22.73
CA ASN A 80 -9.58 3.70 23.21
C ASN A 80 -11.00 4.13 22.91
N GLU A 81 -11.87 4.00 23.91
CA GLU A 81 -12.83 5.03 24.32
C GLU A 81 -13.43 4.69 25.70
N ILE A 82 -12.70 5.13 26.73
CA ILE A 82 -13.16 5.88 27.91
C ILE A 82 -14.53 5.50 28.53
N SER A 83 -14.50 4.94 29.74
CA SER A 83 -15.50 5.27 30.77
C SER A 83 -14.75 5.61 32.06
N HIS A 84 -14.43 6.90 32.21
CA HIS A 84 -14.16 7.46 33.53
C HIS A 84 -15.49 7.44 34.28
N GLY A 85 -15.78 6.30 34.92
CA GLY A 85 -16.82 6.21 35.93
C GLY A 85 -16.46 7.18 37.04
N TYR A 86 -17.21 8.27 37.14
CA TYR A 86 -17.25 9.12 38.31
C TYR A 86 -17.31 8.25 39.57
N PRO A 87 -16.43 8.42 40.57
CA PRO A 87 -16.75 7.95 41.91
C PRO A 87 -17.93 8.80 42.38
N ASP A 88 -19.12 8.21 42.35
CA ASP A 88 -20.31 8.76 42.99
C ASP A 88 -19.97 9.03 44.46
N LYS A 89 -19.80 10.32 44.78
CA LYS A 89 -19.76 10.79 46.15
C LYS A 89 -21.16 10.71 46.72
N SER A 90 -21.61 9.51 47.06
CA SER A 90 -22.74 9.32 47.95
C SER A 90 -22.25 9.47 49.40
N ILE A 91 -22.21 10.75 49.78
CA ILE A 91 -22.61 11.39 51.04
C ILE A 91 -22.66 10.51 52.30
N GLU A 92 -21.95 11.06 53.30
CA GLU A 92 -21.97 10.85 54.74
C GLU A 92 -23.31 10.45 55.42
N GLN A 93 -23.11 9.65 56.48
CA GLN A 93 -23.88 9.47 57.72
C GLN A 93 -25.07 8.50 57.75
#